data_AF-A0A7K8XRW0-F1
#
_entry.id   AF-A0A7K8XRW0-F1
#
_cell.length_a   1.000
_cell.length_b   1.000
_cell.length_c   1.000
_cell.angle_alpha   90.00
_cell.angle_beta   90.00
_cell.angle_gamma   90.00
#
_symmetry.space_group_name_H-M   'P 1'
#
loop_
_entity.id
_entity.type
_entity.pdbx_description
1 polymer ?
#
loop_
_entity_poly.entity_id
_entity_poly.type
_entity_poly.pdbx_seq_one_letter_code
_entity_poly.pdbx_strand_id
1 'polypeptide(L)'
;EHRLRLLGLLHSTLRDPPFFQLSPAPGPVEDDHLPFLQRGVPVLHLIPTPFPHTWHTLEDTEANLHPPTVEDLSRILVVFVAEFLKL
;
A
#
# COMPACT_ATOMS: atom_id res chain seq x y z
N GLU A 1 8.90 -5.08 2.49
CA GLU A 1 9.46 -4.08 1.53
C GLU A 1 10.99 -4.02 1.52
N HIS A 2 11.65 -3.49 2.58
CA HIS A 2 13.10 -3.24 2.59
C HIS A 2 13.97 -4.45 2.16
N ARG A 3 13.63 -5.65 2.64
CA ARG A 3 14.27 -6.92 2.24
C ARG A 3 14.18 -7.18 0.73
N LEU A 4 13.02 -6.91 0.11
CA LEU A 4 12.82 -7.13 -1.33
C LEU A 4 13.58 -6.08 -2.17
N ARG A 5 13.67 -4.84 -1.69
CA ARG A 5 14.52 -3.80 -2.32
C ARG A 5 16.01 -4.19 -2.29
N LEU A 6 16.51 -4.68 -1.15
CA LEU A 6 17.89 -5.15 -1.01
C LEU A 6 18.23 -6.30 -1.96
N LEU A 7 17.28 -7.19 -2.22
CA LEU A 7 17.44 -8.32 -3.13
C LEU A 7 17.28 -7.93 -4.62
N GLY A 8 16.98 -6.66 -4.93
CA GLY A 8 16.72 -6.22 -6.30
C GLY A 8 15.46 -6.82 -6.90
N LEU A 9 14.50 -7.23 -6.06
CA LEU A 9 13.24 -7.86 -6.49
C LEU A 9 12.11 -6.86 -6.74
N LEU A 10 12.36 -5.57 -6.51
CA LEU A 10 11.43 -4.46 -6.72
C LEU A 10 12.04 -3.46 -7.71
N HIS A 11 11.18 -2.72 -8.41
CA HIS A 11 11.57 -1.56 -9.22
C HIS A 11 12.06 -0.40 -8.34
N SER A 12 11.38 -0.20 -7.21
CA SER A 12 11.79 0.75 -6.18
C SER A 12 13.12 0.32 -5.54
N THR A 13 14.00 1.29 -5.39
CA THR A 13 15.34 1.15 -4.82
C THR A 13 15.39 1.65 -3.39
N LEU A 14 16.52 1.46 -2.71
CA LEU A 14 16.74 2.01 -1.37
C LEU A 14 16.81 3.54 -1.34
N ARG A 15 16.95 4.21 -2.50
CA ARG A 15 16.95 5.66 -2.60
C ARG A 15 15.55 6.25 -2.66
N ASP A 16 14.57 5.45 -3.09
CA ASP A 16 13.19 5.86 -3.19
C ASP A 16 12.52 5.89 -1.81
N PRO A 17 11.54 6.77 -1.57
CA PRO A 17 10.74 6.73 -0.35
C PRO A 17 10.11 5.34 -0.15
N PRO A 18 10.02 4.84 1.10
CA PRO A 18 9.32 3.58 1.36
C PRO A 18 7.82 3.73 1.08
N PHE A 19 7.19 2.66 0.58
CA PHE A 19 5.74 2.60 0.38
C PHE A 19 5.00 2.64 1.72
N PHE A 20 5.52 1.93 2.73
CA PHE A 20 4.89 1.84 4.04
C PHE A 20 5.69 2.64 5.07
N GLN A 21 5.06 3.68 5.62
CA GLN A 21 5.63 4.50 6.70
C GLN A 21 4.83 4.29 7.97
N LEU A 22 5.51 3.95 9.06
CA LEU A 22 4.93 3.90 10.40
C LEU A 22 4.90 5.32 10.99
N SER A 23 4.18 6.21 10.32
CA SER A 23 3.95 7.59 10.77
C SER A 23 2.48 7.74 11.15
N PRO A 24 2.14 8.61 12.13
CA PRO A 24 0.75 8.94 12.39
C PRO A 24 0.09 9.40 11.08
N ALA A 25 -1.04 8.77 10.73
CA ALA A 25 -1.81 9.23 9.59
C ALA A 25 -2.18 10.71 9.81
N PRO A 26 -2.18 11.55 8.75
CA PRO A 26 -2.58 12.96 8.84
C PRO A 26 -3.97 13.18 9.46
N GLY A 27 -4.81 12.15 9.43
CA GLY A 27 -6.11 12.06 10.09
C GLY A 27 -6.71 10.66 9.88
N PRO A 28 -7.81 10.33 10.56
CA PRO A 28 -8.55 9.11 10.26
C PRO A 28 -9.12 9.19 8.83
N VAL A 29 -9.08 8.08 8.11
CA VAL A 29 -9.76 7.94 6.83
C VAL A 29 -10.99 7.07 7.05
N GLU A 30 -12.17 7.58 6.71
CA GLU A 30 -13.40 6.81 6.75
C GLU A 30 -13.50 5.96 5.48
N ASP A 31 -13.65 4.65 5.66
CA ASP A 31 -13.69 3.68 4.57
C ASP A 31 -14.39 2.39 5.07
N ASP A 32 -14.48 1.37 4.23
CA ASP A 32 -15.19 0.11 4.48
C ASP A 32 -14.76 -0.62 5.76
N HIS A 33 -13.57 -0.33 6.29
CA HIS A 33 -13.06 -0.97 7.51
C HIS A 33 -13.73 -0.48 8.80
N LEU A 34 -14.39 0.68 8.82
CA LEU A 34 -14.92 1.28 10.05
C LEU A 34 -15.87 0.36 10.83
N PRO A 35 -16.86 -0.32 10.20
CA PRO A 35 -17.75 -1.23 10.92
C PRO A 35 -17.01 -2.40 11.57
N PHE A 36 -15.90 -2.86 10.99
CA PHE A 36 -15.08 -3.95 11.52
C PHE A 36 -14.23 -3.48 12.70
N LEU A 37 -13.58 -2.32 12.55
CA LEU A 37 -12.77 -1.71 13.59
C LEU A 37 -13.60 -1.44 14.86
N GLN A 38 -14.82 -0.91 14.70
CA GLN A 38 -15.77 -0.67 15.81
C GLN A 38 -16.16 -1.95 16.56
N ARG A 39 -16.00 -3.12 15.95
CA ARG A 39 -16.31 -4.44 16.53
C ARG A 39 -15.06 -5.18 17.02
N GLY A 40 -13.91 -4.50 17.07
CA GLY A 40 -12.66 -5.03 17.61
C GLY A 40 -11.85 -5.88 16.62
N VAL A 41 -12.16 -5.85 15.32
CA VAL A 41 -11.33 -6.52 14.31
C VAL A 41 -10.05 -5.70 14.09
N PRO A 42 -8.85 -6.32 14.19
CA PRO A 42 -7.61 -5.64 13.83
C PRO A 42 -7.58 -5.31 12.34
N VAL A 43 -7.30 -4.05 11.99
CA VAL A 43 -7.29 -3.57 10.61
C VAL A 43 -5.90 -3.09 10.24
N LEU A 44 -5.40 -3.56 9.09
CA LEU A 44 -4.29 -2.95 8.36
C LEU A 44 -4.87 -2.25 7.12
N HIS A 45 -5.12 -0.94 7.22
CA HIS A 45 -5.73 -0.14 6.14
C HIS A 45 -4.65 0.39 5.20
N LEU A 46 -4.48 -0.25 4.05
CA LEU A 46 -3.48 0.12 3.05
C LEU A 46 -4.03 1.18 2.09
N ILE A 47 -4.06 2.43 2.55
CA ILE A 47 -4.54 3.59 1.78
C ILE A 47 -3.47 4.69 1.75
N PRO A 48 -3.18 5.33 0.60
CA PRO A 48 -2.23 6.44 0.56
C PRO A 48 -2.81 7.68 1.25
N THR A 49 -1.98 8.46 1.94
CA THR A 49 -2.33 9.80 2.38
C THR A 49 -1.15 10.74 2.10
N PRO A 50 -1.32 11.78 1.27
CA PRO A 50 -2.57 12.21 0.60
C PRO A 50 -3.10 11.20 -0.42
N PHE A 51 -4.40 11.30 -0.77
CA PHE A 51 -4.97 10.55 -1.88
C PHE A 51 -4.31 10.95 -3.22
N PRO A 52 -4.32 10.07 -4.24
CA PRO A 52 -3.87 10.43 -5.58
C PRO A 52 -4.61 11.66 -6.09
N HIS A 53 -3.92 12.53 -6.83
CA HIS A 53 -4.49 13.74 -7.40
C HIS A 53 -5.65 13.46 -8.39
N THR A 54 -5.68 12.25 -8.95
CA THR A 54 -6.75 11.78 -9.84
C THR A 54 -8.01 11.33 -9.10
N TRP A 55 -7.98 11.16 -7.77
CA TRP A 55 -9.11 10.65 -6.99
C TRP A 55 -10.38 11.46 -7.22
N HIS A 56 -11.49 10.77 -7.53
CA HIS A 56 -12.80 11.37 -7.86
C HIS A 56 -12.77 12.33 -9.08
N THR A 57 -11.87 12.11 -10.02
CA THR A 57 -11.85 12.80 -11.32
C THR A 57 -12.03 11.80 -12.47
N LEU A 58 -12.34 12.31 -13.66
CA LEU A 58 -12.38 11.48 -14.88
C LEU A 58 -10.99 10.99 -15.32
N GLU A 59 -9.92 11.50 -14.69
CA GLU A 59 -8.54 11.09 -14.95
C GLU A 59 -8.15 9.81 -14.20
N ASP A 60 -8.97 9.33 -13.25
CA ASP A 60 -8.73 8.03 -12.60
C ASP A 60 -9.01 6.87 -13.57
N THR A 61 -8.03 6.60 -14.41
CA THR A 61 -8.09 5.69 -15.56
C THR A 61 -6.82 4.84 -15.61
N GLU A 62 -6.88 3.75 -16.38
CA GLU A 62 -5.73 2.86 -16.61
C GLU A 62 -4.48 3.61 -17.08
N ALA A 63 -4.65 4.63 -17.92
CA ALA A 63 -3.55 5.42 -18.47
C ALA A 63 -2.75 6.19 -17.39
N ASN A 64 -3.36 6.47 -16.24
CA ASN A 64 -2.74 7.18 -15.12
C ASN A 64 -2.24 6.25 -14.00
N LEU A 65 -2.32 4.93 -14.19
CA LEU A 65 -1.63 3.99 -13.33
C LEU A 65 -0.11 4.10 -13.51
N HIS A 66 0.64 3.79 -12.45
CA HIS A 66 2.09 3.63 -12.53
C HIS A 66 2.45 2.13 -12.43
N PRO A 67 2.64 1.42 -13.56
CA PRO A 67 2.81 -0.04 -13.57
C PRO A 67 3.93 -0.56 -12.65
N PRO A 68 5.12 0.08 -12.56
CA PRO A 68 6.18 -0.38 -11.64
C PRO A 68 5.74 -0.38 -10.18
N THR A 69 4.95 0.61 -9.75
CA THR A 69 4.41 0.66 -8.37
C THR A 69 3.40 -0.46 -8.13
N VAL A 70 2.52 -0.71 -9.11
CA VAL A 70 1.51 -1.79 -9.02
C VAL A 70 2.21 -3.15 -8.88
N GLU A 71 3.24 -3.41 -9.69
CA GLU A 71 3.99 -4.66 -9.64
C GLU A 71 4.76 -4.82 -8.32
N ASP A 72 5.39 -3.75 -7.83
CA ASP A 72 6.11 -3.77 -6.56
C ASP A 72 5.19 -4.06 -5.37
N LEU A 73 4.05 -3.35 -5.29
CA LEU A 73 3.06 -3.58 -4.25
C LEU A 73 2.49 -5.00 -4.33
N SER A 74 2.23 -5.51 -5.54
CA SER A 74 1.76 -6.89 -5.75
C SER A 74 2.76 -7.90 -5.19
N ARG A 75 4.05 -7.75 -5.50
CA ARG A 75 5.11 -8.63 -4.97
C ARG A 75 5.19 -8.55 -3.45
N ILE A 76 5.14 -7.34 -2.89
CA ILE A 76 5.19 -7.15 -1.43
C ILE A 76 4.01 -7.84 -0.76
N LEU A 77 2.79 -7.69 -1.29
CA LEU A 77 1.58 -8.29 -0.72
C LEU A 77 1.60 -9.82 -0.80
N VAL A 78 2.05 -10.40 -1.91
CA VAL A 78 2.20 -11.86 -2.03
C VAL A 78 3.16 -12.40 -0.98
N VAL A 79 4.33 -11.76 -0.82
CA VAL A 79 5.31 -12.16 0.20
C VAL A 79 4.76 -11.96 1.60
N PHE A 80 4.07 -10.86 1.87
CA PHE A 80 3.43 -10.59 3.18
C PHE A 80 2.42 -11.69 3.53
N VAL A 81 1.53 -12.05 2.61
CA VAL A 81 0.52 -13.10 2.83
C VAL A 81 1.20 -14.46 3.04
N ALA A 82 2.22 -14.80 2.24
CA ALA A 82 2.98 -16.04 2.39
C ALA A 82 3.66 -16.12 3.76
N GLU A 83 4.35 -15.07 4.18
CA GLU A 83 5.00 -14.99 5.50
C GLU A 83 3.98 -15.06 6.64
N PHE A 84 2.86 -14.34 6.52
CA PHE A 84 1.79 -14.33 7.52
C PHE A 84 1.15 -15.72 7.70
N LEU A 85 0.98 -16.45 6.60
CA LEU A 85 0.44 -17.82 6.59
C LEU A 85 1.51 -18.90 6.84
N LYS A 86 2.79 -18.54 6.97
CA LYS A 86 3.93 -19.44 7.15
C LYS A 86 4.09 -20.46 6.01
N LEU A 87 3.96 -19.97 4.78
CA LEU A 87 4.20 -20.72 3.53
C LEU A 87 5.67 -20.68 3.11
#